data_AF-A0A1S3I8B3-F1
#
_entry.id   AF-A0A1S3I8B3-F1
#
_cell.length_a   1.000
_cell.length_b   1.000
_cell.length_c   1.000
_cell.angle_alpha   90.00
_cell.angle_beta   90.00
_cell.angle_gamma   90.00
#
_symmetry.space_group_name_H-M   'P 1'
#
loop_
_entity.id
_entity.type
_entity.pdbx_description
1 polymer ?
#
loop_
_entity_poly.entity_id
_entity_poly.type
_entity_poly.pdbx_seq_one_letter_code
_entity_poly.pdbx_strand_id
1 'polypeptide(L)'
;MHLFHVYVWPLIAVLAGNCAKGSGISGTNGYVEYFPGTPDSQVIITAAHGGYLKPSSIPDRTKGCLSGSTCIWTHTCGSTSSQCTAKTVRDTKTKELATELTKALETQTGKRPHLIVNHLSRVKLDPNREIGEATFNVAAALTAFNEYHQFITDARANITGAGLLFDMHGQSHPEKWIELGYLMSKN
;
A
#
# COMPACT_ATOMS: atom_id res chain seq x y z
N MET A 1 -53.42 38.05 -4.01
CA MET A 1 -52.05 38.13 -4.52
C MET A 1 -51.13 37.66 -3.40
N HIS A 2 -50.65 36.42 -3.47
CA HIS A 2 -49.89 35.78 -2.39
C HIS A 2 -48.41 36.12 -2.52
N LEU A 3 -47.82 36.76 -1.51
CA LEU A 3 -46.37 36.88 -1.38
C LEU A 3 -45.86 35.74 -0.49
N PHE A 4 -45.21 34.76 -1.10
CA PHE A 4 -44.35 33.80 -0.40
C PHE A 4 -42.97 34.44 -0.22
N HIS A 5 -42.56 34.65 1.03
CA HIS A 5 -41.17 34.99 1.35
C HIS A 5 -40.34 33.69 1.36
N VAL A 6 -39.47 33.53 0.38
CA VAL A 6 -38.44 32.48 0.40
C VAL A 6 -37.22 33.04 1.14
N TYR A 7 -37.05 32.64 2.39
CA TYR A 7 -35.79 32.87 3.11
C TYR A 7 -34.74 31.88 2.58
N VAL A 8 -33.85 32.36 1.71
CA VAL A 8 -32.63 31.63 1.35
C VAL A 8 -31.59 31.96 2.43
N TRP A 9 -31.44 31.06 3.39
CA TRP A 9 -30.27 31.08 4.27
C TRP A 9 -29.03 30.70 3.47
N PRO A 10 -27.96 31.50 3.44
CA PRO A 10 -26.67 31.00 2.98
C PRO A 10 -26.15 30.09 4.09
N LEU A 11 -26.36 28.78 3.94
CA LEU A 11 -25.58 27.78 4.67
C LEU A 11 -24.15 27.85 4.14
N ILE A 12 -23.39 28.84 4.63
CA ILE A 12 -21.94 28.76 4.66
C ILE A 12 -21.62 27.74 5.76
N ALA A 13 -21.75 26.47 5.42
CA ALA A 13 -21.08 25.43 6.15
C ALA A 13 -19.61 25.51 5.74
N VAL A 14 -18.82 26.32 6.47
CA VAL A 14 -17.42 25.98 6.65
C VAL A 14 -17.45 24.70 7.48
N LEU A 15 -17.62 23.56 6.80
CA LEU A 15 -17.07 22.32 7.31
C LEU A 15 -15.56 22.55 7.23
N ALA A 16 -15.01 23.18 8.25
CA ALA A 16 -13.70 22.80 8.73
C ALA A 16 -13.87 21.33 9.08
N GLY A 17 -13.67 20.48 8.07
CA GLY A 17 -13.46 19.08 8.26
C GLY A 17 -12.27 19.02 9.19
N ASN A 18 -12.55 18.81 10.49
CA ASN A 18 -11.69 17.94 11.25
C ASN A 18 -11.72 16.62 10.49
N CYS A 19 -10.88 16.50 9.45
CA CYS A 19 -10.33 15.22 9.06
C CYS A 19 -9.69 14.73 10.35
N ALA A 20 -10.45 13.95 11.13
CA ALA A 20 -9.85 13.06 12.08
C ALA A 20 -8.82 12.31 11.25
N LYS A 21 -7.55 12.67 11.43
CA LYS A 21 -6.46 11.79 11.06
C LYS A 21 -6.83 10.49 11.77
N GLY A 22 -7.41 9.53 11.05
CA GLY A 22 -7.57 8.19 11.58
C GLY A 22 -6.18 7.82 12.05
N SER A 23 -6.00 7.64 13.36
CA SER A 23 -4.69 7.34 13.93
C SER A 23 -4.30 5.99 13.34
N GLY A 24 -3.42 6.00 12.35
CA GLY A 24 -2.94 4.79 11.71
C GLY A 24 -2.35 3.87 12.78
N ILE A 25 -2.62 2.58 12.64
CA ILE A 25 -1.95 1.54 13.41
C ILE A 25 -0.58 1.37 12.75
N SER A 26 0.45 1.87 13.43
CA SER A 26 1.84 1.74 12.98
C SER A 26 2.40 0.38 13.36
N GLY A 27 3.01 -0.30 12.40
CA GLY A 27 3.88 -1.45 12.65
C GLY A 27 5.21 -1.02 13.26
N THR A 28 6.09 -2.00 13.45
CA THR A 28 7.40 -1.82 14.06
C THR A 28 8.22 -0.77 13.29
N ASN A 29 8.83 0.17 14.02
CA ASN A 29 9.60 1.31 13.48
C ASN A 29 8.82 2.23 12.51
N GLY A 30 7.49 2.11 12.42
CA GLY A 30 6.68 2.85 11.45
C GLY A 30 6.98 2.47 9.99
N TYR A 31 7.51 1.27 9.75
CA TYR A 31 7.81 0.79 8.39
C TYR A 31 6.57 0.46 7.59
N VAL A 32 5.50 0.08 8.27
CA VAL A 32 4.20 -0.21 7.68
C VAL A 32 3.13 0.47 8.52
N GLU A 33 2.06 0.91 7.88
CA GLU A 33 0.95 1.55 8.57
C GLU A 33 -0.39 1.10 7.99
N TYR A 34 -1.36 0.88 8.87
CA TYR A 34 -2.72 0.52 8.51
C TYR A 34 -3.70 1.55 9.04
N PHE A 35 -4.53 2.08 8.14
CA PHE A 35 -5.66 2.95 8.46
C PHE A 35 -6.96 2.15 8.29
N PRO A 36 -7.61 1.73 9.39
CA PRO A 36 -8.87 1.01 9.31
C PRO A 36 -9.94 1.83 8.60
N GLY A 37 -10.72 1.22 7.70
CA GLY A 37 -11.85 1.86 7.02
C GLY A 37 -13.06 2.10 7.93
N THR A 38 -14.15 2.63 7.37
CA THR A 38 -15.44 2.66 8.09
C THR A 38 -16.03 1.24 8.20
N PRO A 39 -16.90 0.96 9.20
CA PRO A 39 -17.47 -0.38 9.39
C PRO A 39 -18.24 -0.96 8.20
N ASP A 40 -18.72 -0.10 7.30
CA ASP A 40 -19.48 -0.46 6.11
C ASP A 40 -18.65 -0.42 4.82
N SER A 41 -17.33 -0.24 4.96
CA SER A 41 -16.39 -0.25 3.85
C SER A 41 -16.17 -1.66 3.33
N GLN A 42 -16.17 -1.79 2.01
CA GLN A 42 -15.98 -3.05 1.30
C GLN A 42 -14.70 -3.01 0.43
N VAL A 43 -13.84 -2.02 0.66
CA VAL A 43 -12.67 -1.72 -0.17
C VAL A 43 -11.40 -1.69 0.68
N ILE A 44 -10.39 -2.42 0.25
CA ILE A 44 -9.02 -2.37 0.75
C ILE A 44 -8.15 -1.75 -0.34
N ILE A 45 -7.33 -0.76 0.03
CA ILE A 45 -6.34 -0.13 -0.83
C ILE A 45 -4.96 -0.42 -0.24
N THR A 46 -4.04 -0.88 -1.07
CA THR A 46 -2.66 -1.15 -0.66
C THR A 46 -1.67 -0.35 -1.49
N ALA A 47 -0.55 0.05 -0.87
CA ALA A 47 0.56 0.72 -1.55
C ALA A 47 1.89 0.08 -1.12
N ALA A 48 2.28 -0.98 -1.83
CA ALA A 48 3.45 -1.78 -1.49
C ALA A 48 4.80 -1.10 -1.79
N HIS A 49 4.87 -0.27 -2.84
CA HIS A 49 6.15 0.20 -3.41
C HIS A 49 6.33 1.73 -3.39
N GLY A 50 5.40 2.47 -2.77
CA GLY A 50 5.43 3.94 -2.71
C GLY A 50 6.24 4.52 -1.54
N GLY A 51 6.81 3.68 -0.68
CA GLY A 51 7.55 4.07 0.52
C GLY A 51 8.92 4.70 0.27
N TYR A 52 9.32 5.68 1.08
CA TYR A 52 10.57 6.45 0.88
C TYR A 52 11.68 6.06 1.86
N LEU A 53 11.36 5.35 2.94
CA LEU A 53 12.30 5.06 4.02
C LEU A 53 13.40 4.11 3.55
N LYS A 54 14.65 4.50 3.84
CA LYS A 54 15.85 3.70 3.58
C LYS A 54 16.71 3.64 4.83
N PRO A 55 16.24 2.99 5.92
CA PRO A 55 17.03 2.86 7.13
C PRO A 55 18.35 2.14 6.84
N SER A 56 19.44 2.59 7.45
CA SER A 56 20.77 1.97 7.30
C SER A 56 20.84 0.57 7.90
N SER A 57 19.96 0.26 8.87
CA SER A 57 19.84 -1.05 9.51
C SER A 57 19.27 -2.15 8.61
N ILE A 58 18.65 -1.80 7.48
CA ILE A 58 18.20 -2.76 6.47
C ILE A 58 19.10 -2.59 5.25
N PRO A 59 19.97 -3.55 4.91
CA PRO A 59 20.79 -3.45 3.70
C PRO A 59 19.94 -3.47 2.41
N ASP A 60 20.52 -2.99 1.30
CA ASP A 60 19.81 -2.92 0.02
C ASP A 60 19.67 -4.29 -0.65
N ARG A 61 18.42 -4.60 -1.02
CA ARG A 61 17.96 -5.78 -1.75
C ARG A 61 18.38 -5.71 -3.23
N THR A 62 19.65 -6.00 -3.55
CA THR A 62 20.19 -5.83 -4.91
C THR A 62 20.27 -7.14 -5.70
N LYS A 63 21.09 -8.09 -5.24
CA LYS A 63 21.29 -9.39 -5.90
C LYS A 63 21.46 -10.51 -4.90
N GLY A 64 20.89 -11.66 -5.22
CA GLY A 64 21.13 -12.93 -4.53
C GLY A 64 22.16 -13.78 -5.28
N CYS A 65 22.39 -14.98 -4.75
CA CYS A 65 23.26 -15.99 -5.35
C CYS A 65 22.43 -17.08 -6.03
N LEU A 66 23.05 -17.84 -6.93
CA LEU A 66 22.40 -18.95 -7.61
C LEU A 66 22.95 -20.27 -7.09
N SER A 67 22.07 -21.15 -6.63
CA SER A 67 22.38 -22.54 -6.27
C SER A 67 21.55 -23.48 -7.13
N GLY A 68 22.19 -24.15 -8.09
CA GLY A 68 21.48 -24.89 -9.13
C GLY A 68 20.65 -23.92 -9.99
N SER A 69 19.33 -24.05 -9.94
CA SER A 69 18.36 -23.15 -10.60
C SER A 69 17.58 -22.27 -9.62
N THR A 70 17.96 -22.25 -8.34
CA THR A 70 17.22 -21.55 -7.28
C THR A 70 18.02 -20.35 -6.79
N CYS A 71 17.36 -19.20 -6.68
CA CYS A 71 17.94 -18.02 -6.08
C CYS A 71 17.96 -18.11 -4.55
N ILE A 72 19.11 -17.83 -3.96
CA ILE A 72 19.29 -17.66 -2.52
C ILE A 72 19.36 -16.16 -2.24
N TRP A 73 18.37 -15.65 -1.52
CA TRP A 73 18.19 -14.24 -1.23
C TRP A 73 18.73 -13.88 0.15
N THR A 74 20.05 -13.77 0.26
CA THR A 74 20.74 -13.24 1.45
C THR A 74 21.95 -12.41 1.02
N HIS A 75 22.47 -11.57 1.90
CA HIS A 75 23.68 -10.78 1.60
C HIS A 75 24.98 -11.59 1.70
N THR A 76 24.92 -12.81 2.23
CA THR A 76 26.09 -13.62 2.60
C THR A 76 26.15 -14.96 1.87
N CYS A 77 25.33 -15.16 0.83
CA CYS A 77 25.26 -16.41 0.07
C CYS A 77 26.47 -16.66 -0.87
N GLY A 78 27.46 -15.75 -0.90
CA GLY A 78 28.65 -15.85 -1.75
C GLY A 78 28.53 -15.07 -3.05
N SER A 79 28.93 -15.69 -4.17
CA SER A 79 28.96 -15.04 -5.49
C SER A 79 27.55 -14.79 -6.02
N THR A 80 27.22 -13.51 -6.21
CA THR A 80 25.91 -13.12 -6.74
C THR A 80 25.73 -13.51 -8.21
N SER A 81 24.49 -13.73 -8.63
CA SER A 81 24.14 -14.08 -10.02
C SER A 81 23.23 -13.02 -10.66
N SER A 82 23.42 -12.76 -11.95
CA SER A 82 22.52 -11.89 -12.73
C SER A 82 21.10 -12.47 -12.83
N GLN A 83 20.95 -13.79 -12.72
CA GLN A 83 19.64 -14.47 -12.69
C GLN A 83 18.85 -14.15 -11.41
N CYS A 84 19.54 -13.73 -10.34
CA CYS A 84 18.96 -13.41 -9.04
C CYS A 84 19.05 -11.90 -8.78
N THR A 85 18.44 -11.11 -9.67
CA THR A 85 18.43 -9.64 -9.57
C THR A 85 17.08 -9.14 -9.05
N ALA A 86 17.10 -8.47 -7.91
CA ALA A 86 15.92 -7.88 -7.29
C ALA A 86 15.45 -6.62 -8.03
N LYS A 87 14.13 -6.37 -8.04
CA LYS A 87 13.57 -5.08 -8.45
C LYS A 87 13.59 -4.12 -7.26
N THR A 88 14.19 -2.96 -7.47
CA THR A 88 14.50 -2.00 -6.40
C THR A 88 13.88 -0.62 -6.61
N VAL A 89 13.43 -0.34 -7.84
CA VAL A 89 12.83 0.93 -8.22
C VAL A 89 11.44 1.03 -7.61
N ARG A 90 11.20 2.12 -6.89
CA ARG A 90 9.92 2.45 -6.29
C ARG A 90 8.88 2.82 -7.34
N ASP A 91 7.63 2.61 -6.95
CA ASP A 91 6.49 3.11 -7.70
C ASP A 91 6.19 4.53 -7.19
N THR A 92 6.80 5.52 -7.83
CA THR A 92 6.77 6.89 -7.32
C THR A 92 5.33 7.43 -7.30
N LYS A 93 4.98 8.14 -6.21
CA LYS A 93 3.65 8.70 -5.94
C LYS A 93 2.51 7.73 -5.70
N THR A 94 2.70 6.41 -5.71
CA THR A 94 1.59 5.47 -5.44
C THR A 94 1.09 5.53 -4.00
N LYS A 95 1.97 5.79 -3.02
CA LYS A 95 1.56 6.01 -1.62
C LYS A 95 0.65 7.23 -1.49
N GLU A 96 1.05 8.35 -2.08
CA GLU A 96 0.25 9.58 -2.08
C GLU A 96 -1.06 9.38 -2.83
N LEU A 97 -1.02 8.74 -4.01
CA LEU A 97 -2.23 8.43 -4.79
C LEU A 97 -3.20 7.53 -4.00
N ALA A 98 -2.71 6.47 -3.35
CA ALA A 98 -3.54 5.60 -2.51
C ALA A 98 -4.21 6.38 -1.39
N THR A 99 -3.45 7.28 -0.73
CA THR A 99 -3.95 8.14 0.33
C THR A 99 -5.05 9.10 -0.17
N GLU A 100 -4.82 9.76 -1.31
CA GLU A 100 -5.79 10.68 -1.89
C GLU A 100 -7.02 9.95 -2.43
N LEU A 101 -6.87 8.74 -2.98
CA LEU A 101 -7.98 7.90 -3.40
C LEU A 101 -8.86 7.49 -2.21
N THR A 102 -8.25 7.09 -1.08
CA THR A 102 -8.98 6.79 0.16
C THR A 102 -9.81 7.99 0.61
N LYS A 103 -9.23 9.20 0.63
CA LYS A 103 -9.93 10.43 1.01
C LYS A 103 -11.04 10.80 0.03
N ALA A 104 -10.78 10.66 -1.28
CA ALA A 104 -11.77 10.97 -2.31
C ALA A 104 -12.99 10.05 -2.21
N LEU A 105 -12.76 8.75 -1.99
CA LEU A 105 -13.85 7.77 -1.79
C LEU A 105 -14.64 8.05 -0.51
N GLU A 106 -13.96 8.39 0.59
CA GLU A 106 -14.63 8.81 1.82
C GLU A 106 -15.49 10.06 1.60
N THR A 107 -14.94 11.08 0.92
CA THR A 107 -15.65 12.34 0.64
C THR A 107 -16.87 12.11 -0.25
N GLN A 108 -16.76 11.24 -1.27
CA GLN A 108 -17.84 11.00 -2.24
C GLN A 108 -18.92 10.06 -1.71
N THR A 109 -18.56 9.09 -0.86
CA THR A 109 -19.47 8.00 -0.48
C THR A 109 -19.83 7.99 1.00
N GLY A 110 -19.12 8.75 1.84
CA GLY A 110 -19.18 8.64 3.29
C GLY A 110 -18.49 7.39 3.85
N LYS A 111 -17.94 6.52 2.99
CA LYS A 111 -17.30 5.25 3.37
C LYS A 111 -15.81 5.34 3.11
N ARG A 112 -15.01 5.16 4.15
CA ARG A 112 -13.55 5.20 4.03
C ARG A 112 -13.01 3.80 3.71
N PRO A 113 -12.29 3.60 2.59
CA PRO A 113 -11.53 2.37 2.35
C PRO A 113 -10.54 2.07 3.47
N HIS A 114 -10.28 0.79 3.72
CA HIS A 114 -9.09 0.38 4.46
C HIS A 114 -7.86 0.74 3.63
N LEU A 115 -6.81 1.28 4.27
CA LEU A 115 -5.57 1.65 3.58
C LEU A 115 -4.37 1.03 4.30
N ILE A 116 -3.57 0.23 3.59
CA ILE A 116 -2.32 -0.35 4.09
C ILE A 116 -1.16 0.21 3.25
N VAL A 117 -0.15 0.75 3.93
CA VAL A 117 0.98 1.43 3.30
C VAL A 117 2.29 0.84 3.79
N ASN A 118 3.15 0.43 2.85
CA ASN A 118 4.56 0.20 3.14
C ASN A 118 5.33 1.52 2.98
N HIS A 119 5.96 1.99 4.06
CA HIS A 119 6.79 3.19 4.06
C HIS A 119 8.24 2.91 3.69
N LEU A 120 8.70 1.65 3.70
CA LEU A 120 10.02 1.28 3.20
C LEU A 120 10.11 1.43 1.68
N SER A 121 11.25 1.92 1.21
CA SER A 121 11.57 1.90 -0.23
C SER A 121 11.65 0.46 -0.72
N ARG A 122 11.23 0.22 -1.97
CA ARG A 122 11.25 -1.12 -2.58
C ARG A 122 12.61 -1.82 -2.51
N VAL A 123 13.70 -1.05 -2.60
CA VAL A 123 15.08 -1.53 -2.38
C VAL A 123 15.35 -2.11 -0.99
N LYS A 124 14.53 -1.81 0.02
CA LYS A 124 14.64 -2.36 1.38
C LYS A 124 13.66 -3.49 1.63
N LEU A 125 12.46 -3.38 1.08
CA LEU A 125 11.38 -4.36 1.20
C LEU A 125 10.49 -4.30 -0.04
N ASP A 126 10.26 -5.44 -0.67
CA ASP A 126 9.28 -5.61 -1.75
C ASP A 126 8.16 -6.57 -1.25
N PRO A 127 7.07 -6.07 -0.65
CA PRO A 127 6.03 -6.92 -0.07
C PRO A 127 5.29 -7.80 -1.10
N ASN A 128 5.43 -7.51 -2.39
CA ASN A 128 4.79 -8.22 -3.50
C ASN A 128 5.73 -9.27 -4.13
N ARG A 129 6.58 -9.87 -3.30
CA ARG A 129 7.46 -10.99 -3.63
C ARG A 129 7.37 -12.08 -2.58
N GLU A 130 7.85 -13.27 -2.95
CA GLU A 130 8.11 -14.34 -1.98
C GLU A 130 9.01 -13.81 -0.85
N ILE A 131 8.77 -14.23 0.39
CA ILE A 131 9.33 -13.59 1.59
C ILE A 131 10.86 -13.54 1.59
N GLY A 132 11.53 -14.58 1.11
CA GLY A 132 12.98 -14.61 0.97
C GLY A 132 13.46 -13.56 -0.02
N GLU A 133 12.87 -13.51 -1.22
CA GLU A 133 13.16 -12.44 -2.18
C GLU A 133 12.83 -11.06 -1.59
N ALA A 134 11.65 -10.88 -1.00
CA ALA A 134 11.10 -9.62 -0.51
C ALA A 134 11.99 -8.93 0.54
N THR A 135 12.62 -9.73 1.40
CA THR A 135 13.27 -9.26 2.63
C THR A 135 14.77 -9.50 2.66
N PHE A 136 15.29 -10.32 1.73
CA PHE A 136 16.65 -10.88 1.80
C PHE A 136 16.97 -11.53 3.15
N ASN A 137 15.94 -12.04 3.83
CA ASN A 137 16.00 -12.63 5.16
C ASN A 137 16.57 -11.69 6.25
N VAL A 138 16.46 -10.37 6.04
CA VAL A 138 16.84 -9.37 7.04
C VAL A 138 15.73 -9.27 8.09
N ALA A 139 16.05 -9.50 9.37
CA ALA A 139 15.06 -9.58 10.45
C ALA A 139 14.07 -8.40 10.49
N ALA A 140 14.55 -7.16 10.40
CA ALA A 140 13.69 -5.98 10.41
C ALA A 140 12.78 -5.88 9.17
N ALA A 141 13.22 -6.37 8.01
CA ALA A 141 12.41 -6.43 6.80
C ALA A 141 11.39 -7.59 6.87
N LEU A 142 11.74 -8.72 7.48
CA LEU A 142 10.81 -9.83 7.77
C LEU A 142 9.67 -9.38 8.69
N THR A 143 9.98 -8.64 9.75
CA THR A 143 8.95 -8.06 10.63
C THR A 143 8.01 -7.16 9.84
N ALA A 144 8.54 -6.20 9.07
CA ALA A 144 7.72 -5.31 8.25
C ALA A 144 6.90 -6.05 7.18
N PHE A 145 7.46 -7.08 6.55
CA PHE A 145 6.74 -7.94 5.59
C PHE A 145 5.53 -8.61 6.26
N ASN A 146 5.74 -9.24 7.41
CA ASN A 146 4.70 -9.93 8.14
C ASN A 146 3.61 -8.96 8.62
N GLU A 147 4.00 -7.78 9.13
CA GLU A 147 3.05 -6.74 9.54
C GLU A 147 2.21 -6.22 8.36
N TYR A 148 2.81 -6.02 7.19
CA TYR A 148 2.09 -5.62 5.97
C TYR A 148 1.00 -6.62 5.59
N HIS A 149 1.34 -7.90 5.53
CA HIS A 149 0.38 -8.95 5.18
C HIS A 149 -0.64 -9.23 6.30
N GLN A 150 -0.23 -9.07 7.57
CA GLN A 150 -1.14 -9.15 8.70
C GLN A 150 -2.17 -8.03 8.65
N PHE A 151 -1.78 -6.79 8.38
CA PHE A 151 -2.73 -5.67 8.29
C PHE A 151 -3.71 -5.81 7.11
N ILE A 152 -3.30 -6.42 6.01
CA ILE A 152 -4.23 -6.78 4.92
C ILE A 152 -5.24 -7.83 5.41
N THR A 153 -4.76 -8.83 6.17
CA THR A 153 -5.62 -9.87 6.77
C THR A 153 -6.60 -9.25 7.78
N ASP A 154 -6.14 -8.33 8.62
CA ASP A 154 -6.98 -7.61 9.59
C ASP A 154 -8.03 -6.75 8.89
N ALA A 155 -7.65 -6.05 7.81
CA ALA A 155 -8.60 -5.30 6.99
C ALA A 155 -9.64 -6.23 6.35
N ARG A 156 -9.23 -7.38 5.81
CA ARG A 156 -10.15 -8.37 5.25
C ARG A 156 -11.13 -8.91 6.28
N ALA A 157 -10.70 -9.12 7.53
CA ALA A 157 -11.55 -9.61 8.61
C ALA A 157 -12.67 -8.62 9.00
N ASN A 158 -12.48 -7.32 8.72
CA ASN A 158 -13.51 -6.29 8.93
C ASN A 158 -14.54 -6.21 7.79
N ILE A 159 -14.31 -6.92 6.69
CA ILE A 159 -15.18 -6.91 5.51
C ILE A 159 -16.12 -8.12 5.54
N THR A 160 -17.43 -7.86 5.60
CA THR A 160 -18.47 -8.91 5.50
C THR A 160 -18.82 -9.19 4.04
N GLY A 161 -18.84 -10.47 3.66
CA GLY A 161 -19.15 -10.87 2.28
C GLY A 161 -18.00 -10.59 1.29
N ALA A 162 -18.35 -10.09 0.12
CA ALA A 162 -17.41 -9.80 -0.97
C ALA A 162 -16.87 -8.38 -0.85
N GLY A 163 -15.55 -8.24 -0.93
CA GLY A 163 -14.86 -6.95 -0.98
C GLY A 163 -13.90 -6.85 -2.16
N LEU A 164 -13.40 -5.64 -2.41
CA LEU A 164 -12.43 -5.35 -3.45
C LEU A 164 -11.10 -4.95 -2.82
N LEU A 165 -10.00 -5.51 -3.31
CA LEU A 165 -8.65 -5.07 -2.98
C LEU A 165 -8.04 -4.41 -4.21
N PHE A 166 -7.60 -3.16 -4.07
CA PHE A 166 -6.84 -2.42 -5.06
C PHE A 166 -5.39 -2.30 -4.60
N ASP A 167 -4.47 -2.87 -5.36
CA ASP A 167 -3.04 -2.70 -5.11
C ASP A 167 -2.45 -1.66 -6.06
N MET A 168 -2.02 -0.53 -5.48
CA MET A 168 -1.64 0.67 -6.22
C MET A 168 -0.19 0.58 -6.68
N HIS A 169 -0.02 0.36 -7.98
CA HIS A 169 1.27 0.33 -8.65
C HIS A 169 1.47 1.49 -9.63
N GLY A 170 2.73 1.82 -9.85
CA GLY A 170 3.17 2.77 -10.86
C GLY A 170 3.78 2.00 -12.01
N GLN A 171 3.44 2.37 -13.23
CA GLN A 171 4.07 1.85 -14.44
C GLN A 171 4.79 2.98 -15.16
N SER A 172 5.89 2.64 -15.82
CA SER A 172 6.64 3.57 -16.66
C SER A 172 6.69 3.00 -18.06
N HIS A 173 5.82 3.51 -18.93
CA HIS A 173 5.84 3.20 -20.35
C HIS A 173 5.57 4.48 -21.17
N PRO A 174 6.08 4.57 -22.42
CA PRO A 174 6.05 5.80 -23.22
C PRO A 174 4.65 6.41 -23.42
N GLU A 175 3.62 5.57 -23.42
CA GLU A 175 2.24 5.91 -23.80
C GLU A 175 1.42 6.53 -22.65
N LYS A 176 1.93 6.49 -21.41
CA LYS A 176 1.33 7.12 -20.21
C LYS A 176 -0.13 6.71 -19.94
N TRP A 177 -0.46 5.43 -20.09
CA TRP A 177 -1.80 4.93 -19.83
C TRP A 177 -2.04 4.71 -18.34
N ILE A 178 -3.32 4.75 -17.96
CA ILE A 178 -3.77 4.16 -16.71
C ILE A 178 -4.12 2.72 -17.02
N GLU A 179 -3.34 1.81 -16.46
CA GLU A 179 -3.55 0.37 -16.63
C GLU A 179 -4.26 -0.19 -15.40
N LEU A 180 -5.23 -1.07 -15.64
CA LEU A 180 -5.96 -1.78 -14.60
C LEU A 180 -5.79 -3.28 -14.81
N GLY A 181 -4.91 -3.88 -14.00
CA GLY A 181 -4.67 -5.32 -14.02
C GLY A 181 -5.70 -6.07 -13.19
N TYR A 182 -6.47 -6.94 -13.83
CA TYR A 182 -7.34 -7.89 -13.14
C TYR A 182 -6.69 -9.27 -13.14
N LEU A 183 -6.40 -9.81 -11.95
CA LEU A 183 -6.02 -11.22 -11.80
C LEU A 183 -7.28 -12.08 -11.97
N MET A 184 -7.64 -12.35 -13.22
CA MET A 184 -8.76 -13.23 -13.56
C MET A 184 -8.30 -14.69 -13.52
N SER A 185 -8.83 -15.50 -12.60
CA SER A 185 -8.74 -16.96 -12.71
C SER A 185 -9.92 -17.48 -13.54
N LYS A 186 -9.68 -18.48 -14.38
CA LYS A 186 -10.79 -19.25 -14.97
C LYS A 186 -11.46 -20.05 -13.85
N ASN A 187 -12.78 -19.97 -13.78
CA ASN A 187 -13.60 -20.88 -12.97
C ASN A 187 -13.67 -22.26 -13.62
#